data_AF-A0A9D4SSI0-F1
#
_entry.id   AF-A0A9D4SSI0-F1
#
_cell.length_a   1.000
_cell.length_b   1.000
_cell.length_c   1.000
_cell.angle_alpha   90.00
_cell.angle_beta   90.00
_cell.angle_gamma   90.00
#
_symmetry.space_group_name_H-M   'P 1'
#
loop_
_entity.id
_entity.type
_entity.pdbx_description
1 polymer ?
#
loop_
_entity_poly.entity_id
_entity_poly.type
_entity_poly.pdbx_seq_one_letter_code
_entity_poly.pdbx_strand_id
1 'polypeptide(L)'
;MDSDNDTIFECLISNRTDIDYETKKATFVWTVGGTNGVPKQEVPFFVSPGSTPGTMDMLIGDDPDVKEGVFYYFGQDCIVMDLEYHGHQCILWTALYLMHNVPPVCIDQFVDTCGVIADPHRRDLCPDD
;
A
#
# COMPACT_ATOMS: atom_id res chain seq x y z
N MET A 1 -1.14 1.00 -6.34
CA MET A 1 -1.89 2.11 -6.96
C MET A 1 -2.65 2.78 -5.85
N ASP A 2 -2.66 4.10 -5.81
CA ASP A 2 -3.35 4.92 -4.82
C ASP A 2 -4.48 5.73 -5.48
N SER A 3 -5.40 6.21 -4.65
CA SER A 3 -6.63 6.88 -5.07
C SER A 3 -6.45 8.35 -5.42
N ASP A 4 -5.34 8.96 -5.04
CA ASP A 4 -5.16 10.39 -5.20
C ASP A 4 -4.17 10.70 -6.32
N ASN A 5 -3.86 11.99 -6.51
CA ASN A 5 -2.88 12.42 -7.51
C ASN A 5 -1.61 12.95 -6.85
N ASP A 6 -1.33 12.49 -5.65
CA ASP A 6 -0.02 12.61 -5.07
C ASP A 6 0.92 11.60 -5.75
N THR A 7 2.14 12.04 -6.04
CA THR A 7 3.15 11.18 -6.67
C THR A 7 3.92 10.41 -5.60
N ILE A 8 3.45 10.38 -4.35
CA ILE A 8 4.22 9.89 -3.19
C ILE A 8 4.23 8.37 -3.18
N PHE A 9 3.12 7.74 -3.58
CA PHE A 9 2.99 6.29 -3.66
C PHE A 9 3.18 5.72 -5.07
N GLU A 10 3.57 6.54 -6.03
CA GLU A 10 4.01 6.06 -7.33
C GLU A 10 5.21 5.12 -7.13
N CYS A 11 5.06 3.88 -7.59
CA CYS A 11 6.08 2.82 -7.54
C CYS A 11 6.45 2.34 -6.13
N LEU A 12 5.54 2.52 -5.17
CA LEU A 12 5.69 1.96 -3.83
C LEU A 12 5.81 0.43 -3.88
N ILE A 13 6.92 -0.10 -3.37
CA ILE A 13 7.12 -1.53 -3.13
C ILE A 13 7.15 -1.76 -1.62
N SER A 14 6.41 -2.76 -1.14
CA SER A 14 6.44 -3.17 0.27
C SER A 14 7.04 -4.56 0.40
N ASN A 15 8.18 -4.66 1.08
CA ASN A 15 8.87 -5.91 1.34
C ASN A 15 8.73 -6.30 2.82
N ARG A 16 8.12 -7.45 3.10
CA ARG A 16 8.00 -7.98 4.46
C ARG A 16 9.36 -8.50 4.95
N THR A 17 9.86 -7.95 6.05
CA THR A 17 11.13 -8.36 6.65
C THR A 17 10.96 -9.28 7.85
N ASP A 18 9.87 -9.12 8.60
CA ASP A 18 9.58 -9.94 9.78
C ASP A 18 8.07 -10.14 9.99
N ILE A 19 7.71 -11.26 10.62
CA ILE A 19 6.33 -11.54 11.02
C ILE A 19 6.30 -12.39 12.29
N ASP A 20 5.60 -11.88 13.30
CA ASP A 20 5.23 -12.60 14.52
C ASP A 20 3.78 -13.04 14.42
N TYR A 21 3.57 -14.34 14.25
CA TYR A 21 2.24 -14.93 14.12
C TYR A 21 1.45 -14.98 15.45
N GLU A 22 2.14 -14.97 16.59
CA GLU A 22 1.49 -15.01 17.92
C GLU A 22 0.88 -13.65 18.24
N THR A 23 1.65 -12.58 18.01
CA THR A 23 1.19 -11.20 18.26
C THR A 23 0.54 -10.56 17.04
N LYS A 24 0.57 -11.24 15.87
CA LYS A 24 0.07 -10.77 14.57
C LYS A 24 0.69 -9.44 14.15
N LYS A 25 1.96 -9.25 14.49
CA LYS A 25 2.74 -8.07 14.12
C LYS A 25 3.60 -8.40 12.92
N ALA A 26 3.77 -7.42 12.04
CA ALA A 26 4.67 -7.58 10.91
C ALA A 26 5.47 -6.30 10.70
N THR A 27 6.69 -6.49 10.21
CA THR A 27 7.58 -5.41 9.82
C THR A 27 7.78 -5.50 8.32
N PHE A 28 7.68 -4.35 7.68
CA PHE A 28 7.93 -4.16 6.26
C PHE A 28 8.94 -3.04 6.06
N VAL A 29 9.56 -3.04 4.89
CA VAL A 29 10.27 -1.89 4.35
C VAL A 29 9.53 -1.45 3.11
N TRP A 30 9.06 -0.20 3.14
CA TRP A 30 8.54 0.48 1.98
C TRP A 30 9.69 1.10 1.20
N THR A 31 9.77 0.77 -0.09
CA THR A 31 10.64 1.47 -1.03
C THR A 31 9.78 2.44 -1.81
N VAL A 32 9.98 3.74 -1.59
CA VAL A 32 9.31 4.84 -2.30
C VAL A 32 10.30 5.55 -3.22
N GLY A 33 9.81 6.14 -4.30
CA GLY A 33 10.64 6.84 -5.29
C GLY A 33 11.41 5.90 -6.24
N GLY A 34 12.46 6.43 -6.88
CA GLY A 34 13.24 5.70 -7.90
C GLY A 34 12.84 6.01 -9.36
N THR A 35 11.86 6.88 -9.57
CA THR A 35 11.41 7.38 -10.87
C THR A 35 11.92 8.80 -11.12
N ASN A 36 12.22 9.12 -12.38
CA ASN A 36 12.53 10.49 -12.84
C ASN A 36 13.66 11.22 -12.06
N GLY A 37 14.63 10.49 -11.53
CA GLY A 37 15.78 11.07 -10.82
C GLY A 37 15.57 11.33 -9.32
N VAL A 38 14.41 10.93 -8.76
CA VAL A 38 14.19 10.92 -7.31
C VAL A 38 14.90 9.70 -6.70
N PRO A 39 15.76 9.86 -5.67
CA PRO A 39 16.41 8.73 -5.00
C PRO A 39 15.39 7.74 -4.43
N LYS A 40 15.67 6.44 -4.54
CA LYS A 40 14.92 5.41 -3.79
C LYS A 40 15.13 5.68 -2.29
N GLN A 41 14.06 5.69 -1.52
CA GLN A 41 14.08 5.81 -0.06
C GLN A 41 13.44 4.58 0.56
N GLU A 42 14.11 4.02 1.58
CA GLU A 42 13.57 2.94 2.40
C GLU A 42 12.93 3.53 3.65
N VAL A 43 11.66 3.22 3.87
CA VAL A 43 10.86 3.68 5.00
C VAL A 43 10.41 2.43 5.78
N PRO A 44 10.81 2.27 7.06
CA PRO A 44 10.31 1.17 7.86
C PRO A 44 8.81 1.33 8.11
N PHE A 45 8.07 0.25 7.97
CA PHE A 45 6.62 0.21 8.13
C PHE A 45 6.25 -0.92 9.07
N PHE A 46 5.77 -0.58 10.26
CA PHE A 46 5.37 -1.53 11.28
C PHE A 46 3.86 -1.61 11.35
N VAL A 47 3.33 -2.82 11.36
CA VAL A 47 1.88 -3.04 11.48
C VAL A 47 1.57 -3.95 12.66
N SER A 48 0.45 -3.66 13.31
CA SER A 48 -0.12 -4.48 14.36
C SER A 48 -1.66 -4.49 14.28
N PRO A 49 -2.35 -5.45 14.90
CA PRO A 49 -3.80 -5.49 14.86
C PRO A 49 -4.40 -4.25 15.52
N GLY A 50 -5.37 -3.63 14.86
CA GLY A 50 -6.07 -2.47 15.39
C GLY A 50 -7.13 -2.87 16.43
N SER A 51 -7.76 -1.86 17.01
CA SER A 51 -8.74 -2.03 18.09
C SER A 51 -10.07 -2.67 17.63
N THR A 52 -10.36 -2.63 16.33
CA THR A 52 -11.61 -3.17 15.75
C THR A 52 -11.32 -4.15 14.60
N PRO A 53 -12.21 -5.15 14.35
CA PRO A 53 -12.04 -6.06 13.23
C PRO A 53 -11.95 -5.30 11.90
N GLY A 54 -10.93 -5.61 11.10
CA GLY A 54 -10.68 -4.93 9.82
C GLY A 54 -9.78 -3.68 9.91
N THR A 55 -9.26 -3.35 11.10
CA THR A 55 -8.31 -2.24 11.28
C THR A 55 -6.91 -2.74 11.65
N MET A 56 -5.91 -1.91 11.37
CA MET A 56 -4.52 -2.09 11.80
C MET A 56 -3.94 -0.79 12.32
N ASP A 57 -3.07 -0.92 13.31
CA ASP A 57 -2.28 0.18 13.84
C ASP A 57 -0.92 0.18 13.14
N MET A 58 -0.47 1.35 12.70
CA MET A 58 0.72 1.53 11.88
C MET A 58 1.69 2.53 12.49
N LEU A 59 2.99 2.25 12.35
CA LEU A 59 4.06 3.22 12.55
C LEU A 59 4.87 3.30 11.26
N ILE A 60 5.09 4.52 10.76
CA ILE A 60 5.66 4.78 9.44
C ILE A 60 6.92 5.64 9.59
N GLY A 61 8.07 5.09 9.21
CA GLY A 61 9.35 5.79 9.32
C GLY A 61 9.70 6.13 10.76
N ASP A 62 10.07 7.38 10.98
CA ASP A 62 10.40 7.94 12.29
C ASP A 62 9.21 8.70 12.93
N ASP A 63 8.00 8.64 12.33
CA ASP A 63 6.81 9.26 12.91
C ASP A 63 6.39 8.47 14.18
N PRO A 64 6.40 9.10 15.37
CA PRO A 64 6.01 8.43 16.60
C PRO A 64 4.48 8.25 16.72
N ASP A 65 3.68 8.92 15.90
CA ASP A 65 2.23 8.84 15.95
C ASP A 65 1.74 7.54 15.32
N VAL A 66 0.97 6.76 16.09
CA VAL A 66 0.27 5.60 15.58
C VAL A 66 -0.82 6.06 14.62
N LYS A 67 -0.79 5.54 13.40
CA LYS A 67 -1.79 5.79 12.35
C LYS A 67 -2.70 4.58 12.22
N GLU A 68 -3.97 4.82 11.85
CA GLU A 68 -4.91 3.73 11.58
C GLU A 68 -4.91 3.39 10.09
N GLY A 69 -4.97 2.10 9.78
CA GLY A 69 -5.26 1.57 8.46
C GLY A 69 -6.51 0.70 8.49
N VAL A 70 -7.31 0.75 7.42
CA VAL A 70 -8.57 0.01 7.30
C VAL A 70 -8.52 -0.90 6.09
N PHE A 71 -8.80 -2.19 6.28
CA PHE A 71 -8.96 -3.13 5.18
C PHE A 71 -10.40 -3.11 4.67
N TYR A 72 -10.59 -2.68 3.43
CA TYR A 72 -11.90 -2.72 2.77
C TYR A 72 -12.13 -4.01 1.99
N TYR A 73 -11.09 -4.51 1.35
CA TYR A 73 -11.16 -5.76 0.58
C TYR A 73 -9.88 -6.57 0.76
N PHE A 74 -10.05 -7.88 0.98
CA PHE A 74 -8.96 -8.84 1.06
C PHE A 74 -9.26 -10.02 0.13
N GLY A 75 -8.61 -10.02 -1.03
CA GLY A 75 -8.67 -11.09 -2.03
C GLY A 75 -7.44 -11.98 -1.97
N GLN A 76 -7.42 -13.01 -2.82
CA GLN A 76 -6.26 -13.89 -2.97
C GLN A 76 -5.03 -13.15 -3.53
N ASP A 77 -5.27 -12.24 -4.48
CA ASP A 77 -4.24 -11.63 -5.29
C ASP A 77 -4.00 -10.14 -4.97
N CYS A 78 -4.89 -9.55 -4.17
CA CYS A 78 -4.89 -8.12 -3.90
C CYS A 78 -5.61 -7.74 -2.60
N ILE A 79 -5.28 -6.54 -2.12
CA ILE A 79 -5.86 -5.93 -0.94
C ILE A 79 -6.20 -4.48 -1.30
N VAL A 80 -7.41 -4.05 -0.94
CA VAL A 80 -7.78 -2.63 -0.96
C VAL A 80 -7.86 -2.15 0.48
N MET A 81 -7.12 -1.09 0.79
CA MET A 81 -7.07 -0.56 2.13
C MET A 81 -6.91 0.95 2.14
N ASP A 82 -7.38 1.57 3.21
CA ASP A 82 -7.15 2.98 3.50
C ASP A 82 -6.01 3.12 4.51
N LEU A 83 -5.06 4.01 4.26
CA LEU A 83 -3.97 4.33 5.17
C LEU A 83 -4.03 5.81 5.54
N GLU A 84 -3.90 6.13 6.82
CA GLU A 84 -3.70 7.51 7.26
C GLU A 84 -2.21 7.90 7.15
N TYR A 85 -1.79 8.44 6.00
CA TYR A 85 -0.46 8.97 5.75
C TYR A 85 -0.53 10.22 4.87
N HIS A 86 -0.16 11.38 5.41
CA HIS A 86 -0.38 12.69 4.77
C HIS A 86 -1.85 12.96 4.35
N GLY A 87 -2.81 12.25 4.94
CA GLY A 87 -4.22 12.21 4.54
C GLY A 87 -4.72 10.78 4.52
N HIS A 88 -6.00 10.59 4.17
CA HIS A 88 -6.55 9.26 3.92
C HIS A 88 -6.19 8.82 2.50
N GLN A 89 -5.51 7.68 2.40
CA GLN A 89 -4.94 7.16 1.16
C GLN A 89 -5.50 5.79 0.89
N CYS A 90 -6.41 5.71 -0.08
CA CYS A 90 -7.01 4.44 -0.48
C CYS A 90 -6.09 3.77 -1.52
N ILE A 91 -5.52 2.64 -1.15
CA ILE A 91 -4.43 1.97 -1.87
C ILE A 91 -4.85 0.55 -2.24
N LEU A 92 -4.60 0.19 -3.50
CA LEU A 92 -4.61 -1.18 -3.99
C LEU A 92 -3.19 -1.75 -3.97
N TRP A 93 -3.03 -2.80 -3.17
CA TRP A 93 -1.86 -3.65 -3.12
C TRP A 93 -2.07 -4.92 -3.93
N THR A 94 -1.04 -5.34 -4.66
CA THR A 94 -0.99 -6.64 -5.34
C THR A 94 0.35 -7.29 -5.10
N ALA A 95 0.45 -8.60 -5.33
CA ALA A 95 1.76 -9.23 -5.40
C ALA A 95 2.59 -8.66 -6.56
N LEU A 96 3.90 -8.55 -6.38
CA LEU A 96 4.80 -7.94 -7.36
C LEU A 96 4.72 -8.60 -8.75
N TYR A 97 4.57 -9.94 -8.79
CA TYR A 97 4.45 -10.69 -10.04
C TYR A 97 3.15 -10.42 -10.82
N LEU A 98 2.18 -9.73 -10.20
CA LEU A 98 0.92 -9.31 -10.82
C LEU A 98 0.90 -7.83 -11.21
N MET A 99 1.97 -7.07 -10.95
CA MET A 99 2.03 -5.62 -11.19
C MET A 99 1.59 -5.24 -12.62
N HIS A 100 2.03 -6.03 -13.60
CA HIS A 100 1.71 -5.82 -15.03
C HIS A 100 0.40 -6.47 -15.48
N ASN A 101 -0.19 -7.34 -14.67
CA ASN A 101 -1.41 -8.07 -15.00
C ASN A 101 -2.33 -8.21 -13.77
N VAL A 102 -2.69 -7.07 -13.19
CA VAL A 102 -3.57 -7.00 -12.03
C VAL A 102 -4.95 -7.57 -12.41
N PRO A 103 -5.49 -8.56 -11.67
CA PRO A 103 -6.79 -9.14 -11.97
C PRO A 103 -7.90 -8.08 -12.05
N PRO A 104 -8.84 -8.16 -13.01
CA PRO A 104 -9.93 -7.19 -13.15
C PRO A 104 -10.72 -6.98 -11.86
N VAL A 105 -11.00 -8.07 -11.13
CA VAL A 105 -11.72 -8.01 -9.85
C VAL A 105 -11.04 -7.09 -8.82
N CYS A 106 -9.71 -7.00 -8.83
CA CYS A 106 -8.96 -6.13 -7.93
C CYS A 106 -9.10 -4.65 -8.31
N ILE A 107 -9.16 -4.37 -9.61
CA ILE A 107 -9.38 -3.02 -10.13
C ILE A 107 -10.82 -2.58 -9.86
N ASP A 108 -11.79 -3.46 -10.10
CA ASP A 108 -13.20 -3.18 -9.83
C ASP A 108 -13.41 -2.86 -8.35
N GLN A 109 -12.86 -3.69 -7.44
CA GLN A 109 -12.94 -3.44 -5.99
C GLN A 109 -12.28 -2.13 -5.59
N PHE A 110 -11.14 -1.79 -6.19
CA PHE A 110 -10.46 -0.52 -5.93
C PHE A 110 -11.30 0.69 -6.38
N VAL A 111 -11.85 0.63 -7.60
CA VAL A 111 -12.72 1.69 -8.15
C VAL A 111 -14.00 1.84 -7.33
N ASP A 112 -14.66 0.74 -6.99
CA ASP A 112 -15.92 0.73 -6.24
C ASP A 112 -15.72 1.21 -4.80
N THR A 113 -14.62 0.82 -4.16
CA THR A 113 -14.32 1.16 -2.76
C THR A 113 -13.79 2.58 -2.62
N CYS A 114 -12.80 2.95 -3.43
CA CYS A 114 -12.12 4.23 -3.31
C CYS A 114 -12.83 5.36 -4.08
N GLY A 115 -13.79 5.03 -4.97
CA GLY A 115 -14.54 6.01 -5.75
C GLY A 115 -13.71 6.72 -6.83
N VAL A 116 -12.67 6.06 -7.34
CA VAL A 116 -11.69 6.64 -8.27
C VAL A 116 -11.77 6.05 -9.67
N ILE A 117 -11.26 6.78 -10.67
CA ILE A 117 -11.04 6.23 -12.00
C ILE A 117 -9.60 5.73 -12.05
N ALA A 118 -9.40 4.42 -12.16
CA ALA A 118 -8.06 3.84 -12.30
C ALA A 118 -7.44 4.25 -13.65
N ASP A 119 -6.37 5.05 -13.63
CA ASP A 119 -5.60 5.38 -14.83
C ASP A 119 -4.71 4.18 -15.23
N PRO A 120 -4.93 3.56 -16.40
CA PRO A 120 -4.13 2.42 -16.85
C PRO A 120 -2.66 2.78 -17.12
N HIS A 121 -2.32 4.05 -17.38
CA HIS A 121 -0.97 4.48 -17.75
C HIS A 121 -0.04 4.77 -16.57
N ARG A 122 -0.57 4.92 -15.35
CA ARG A 122 0.26 5.11 -14.14
C ARG A 122 1.22 3.93 -13.89
N ARG A 123 0.91 2.75 -14.41
CA ARG A 123 1.73 1.54 -14.29
C ARG A 123 3.03 1.62 -15.09
N ASP A 124 3.00 2.31 -16.23
CA ASP A 124 4.15 2.48 -17.13
C ASP A 124 5.20 3.45 -16.56
N LEU A 125 4.87 4.13 -15.45
CA LEU A 125 5.76 5.09 -14.80
C LEU A 125 6.82 4.39 -13.93
N CYS A 126 6.63 3.13 -13.56
CA CYS A 126 7.50 2.42 -12.64
C CYS A 126 8.56 1.58 -13.36
N PRO A 127 9.85 1.74 -13.05
CA PRO A 127 10.91 0.91 -13.60
C PRO A 127 10.83 -0.51 -13.02
N ASP A 128 11.18 -1.51 -13.83
CA ASP A 128 11.18 -2.95 -13.48
C ASP A 128 12.28 -3.38 -12.48
N ASP A 129 12.90 -2.45 -11.74
CA ASP A 129 14.13 -2.65 -10.94
C ASP A 129 13.93 -3.14 -9.49
#